data_AF-A0A7S2IZZ0-F1
#
_entry.id   AF-A0A7S2IZZ0-F1
#
_cell.length_a   1.000
_cell.length_b   1.000
_cell.length_c   1.000
_cell.angle_alpha   90.00
_cell.angle_beta   90.00
_cell.angle_gamma   90.00
#
_symmetry.space_group_name_H-M   'P 1'
#
loop_
_entity.id
_entity.type
_entity.pdbx_description
1 polymer ?
#
loop_
_entity_poly.entity_id
_entity_poly.type
_entity_poly.pdbx_seq_one_letter_code
_entity_poly.pdbx_strand_id
1 'polypeptide(L)'
;ADAGSLRNTIYKDWKSLGLQSVPNTGDNGCHASASPFEALAERTNWLGASIKGDYFAKAMLASGVPVEMLQAWCDDPPVSFEGKKQSLFDLLEDLDGGDCLKK
;
A
#
# COMPACT_ATOMS: atom_id res chain seq x y z
N ALA A 1 3.82 -16.82 -7.44
CA ALA A 1 2.46 -16.79 -6.89
C ALA A 1 2.10 -18.18 -6.39
N ASP A 2 1.80 -18.31 -5.09
CA ASP A 2 1.65 -19.60 -4.43
C ASP A 2 0.31 -20.27 -4.75
N ALA A 3 0.29 -21.60 -4.69
CA ALA A 3 -0.91 -22.37 -4.95
C ALA A 3 -2.05 -21.96 -4.00
N GLY A 4 -3.25 -21.74 -4.56
CA GLY A 4 -4.43 -21.29 -3.81
C GLY A 4 -4.60 -19.77 -3.75
N SER A 5 -3.61 -18.97 -4.15
CA SER A 5 -3.76 -17.51 -4.25
C SER A 5 -4.52 -17.09 -5.52
N LEU A 6 -5.22 -15.95 -5.46
CA LEU A 6 -5.92 -15.37 -6.62
C LEU A 6 -4.95 -15.10 -7.79
N ARG A 7 -3.77 -14.55 -7.49
CA ARG A 7 -2.70 -14.34 -8.48
C ARG A 7 -2.27 -15.65 -9.15
N ASN A 8 -2.24 -16.78 -8.44
CA ASN A 8 -1.91 -18.08 -9.03
C ASN A 8 -3.02 -18.59 -9.96
N THR A 9 -4.29 -18.39 -9.60
CA THR A 9 -5.43 -18.70 -10.48
C THR A 9 -5.36 -17.88 -11.76
N ILE A 10 -5.18 -16.55 -11.65
CA ILE A 10 -5.03 -15.66 -12.82
C ILE A 10 -3.83 -16.07 -13.67
N TYR A 11 -2.69 -16.40 -13.05
CA TYR A 11 -1.49 -16.85 -13.76
C TYR A 11 -1.71 -18.16 -14.53
N LYS A 12 -2.52 -19.10 -14.02
CA LYS A 12 -2.82 -20.35 -14.72
C LYS A 12 -3.80 -20.14 -15.88
N ASP A 13 -4.78 -19.27 -15.66
CA ASP A 13 -5.90 -19.07 -16.58
C ASP A 13 -5.75 -17.82 -17.47
N TRP A 14 -4.57 -17.18 -17.48
CA TRP A 14 -4.39 -15.86 -18.14
C TRP A 14 -4.86 -15.81 -19.60
N LYS A 15 -4.64 -16.90 -20.36
CA LYS A 15 -5.10 -16.99 -21.75
C LYS A 15 -6.62 -17.07 -21.87
N SER A 16 -7.28 -17.85 -21.01
CA SER A 16 -8.74 -17.98 -21.03
C SER A 16 -9.41 -16.71 -20.48
N LEU A 17 -8.72 -15.96 -19.62
CA LEU A 17 -9.11 -14.63 -19.16
C LEU A 17 -8.86 -13.52 -20.21
N GLY A 18 -8.24 -13.84 -21.36
CA GLY A 18 -8.00 -12.88 -22.44
C GLY A 18 -6.83 -11.91 -22.20
N LEU A 19 -5.94 -12.20 -21.24
CA LEU A 19 -4.75 -11.39 -21.00
C LEU A 19 -3.77 -11.50 -22.16
N GLN A 20 -3.08 -10.38 -22.47
CA GLN A 20 -2.20 -10.29 -23.64
C GLN A 20 -0.83 -10.94 -23.42
N SER A 21 -0.43 -11.10 -22.17
CA SER A 21 0.86 -11.65 -21.79
C SER A 21 0.74 -12.50 -20.52
N VAL A 22 1.75 -13.34 -20.30
CA VAL A 22 1.88 -14.09 -19.05
C VAL A 22 2.04 -13.09 -17.91
N PRO A 23 1.25 -13.18 -16.83
CA PRO A 23 1.36 -12.27 -15.69
C PRO A 23 2.75 -12.26 -15.07
N ASN A 24 3.21 -11.08 -14.65
CA ASN A 24 4.52 -10.84 -14.04
C ASN A 24 4.36 -10.18 -12.65
N THR A 25 5.44 -9.73 -12.02
CA THR A 25 5.36 -9.10 -10.68
C THR A 25 4.46 -7.86 -10.66
N GLY A 26 4.54 -6.99 -11.67
CA GLY A 26 3.70 -5.80 -11.79
C GLY A 26 2.32 -6.10 -12.37
N ASP A 27 2.27 -6.80 -13.50
CA ASP A 27 1.02 -7.14 -14.18
C ASP A 27 0.51 -8.52 -13.73
N ASN A 28 0.04 -8.62 -12.48
CA ASN A 28 -0.39 -9.89 -11.88
C ASN A 28 -1.92 -10.06 -11.75
N GLY A 29 -2.69 -9.10 -12.27
CA GLY A 29 -4.15 -9.11 -12.27
C GLY A 29 -4.83 -8.70 -10.95
N CYS A 30 -4.06 -8.39 -9.91
CA CYS A 30 -4.58 -7.90 -8.63
C CYS A 30 -3.80 -6.69 -8.12
N HIS A 31 -4.53 -5.65 -7.71
CA HIS A 31 -4.00 -4.59 -6.86
C HIS A 31 -4.39 -4.85 -5.41
N ALA A 32 -3.46 -4.63 -4.49
CA ALA A 32 -3.70 -4.62 -3.04
C ALA A 32 -2.65 -3.70 -2.41
N SER A 33 -3.06 -2.90 -1.42
CA SER A 33 -2.14 -2.04 -0.66
C SER A 33 -1.04 -2.89 -0.01
N ALA A 34 0.22 -2.48 -0.13
CA ALA A 34 1.35 -3.26 0.40
C ALA A 34 1.61 -2.99 1.90
N SER A 35 0.94 -1.99 2.48
CA SER A 35 1.01 -1.65 3.91
C SER A 35 -0.30 -1.03 4.43
N PRO A 36 -0.50 -0.98 5.76
CA PRO A 36 -1.61 -0.24 6.37
C PRO A 36 -1.61 1.26 6.03
N PHE A 37 -0.43 1.85 5.81
CA PHE A 37 -0.29 3.25 5.42
C PHE A 37 -0.75 3.49 3.98
N GLU A 38 -0.31 2.65 3.04
CA GLU A 38 -0.83 2.70 1.67
C GLU A 38 -2.33 2.47 1.63
N ALA A 39 -2.84 1.54 2.45
CA ALA A 39 -4.27 1.28 2.51
C ALA A 39 -5.06 2.53 2.97
N LEU A 40 -4.52 3.34 3.88
CA LEU A 40 -5.06 4.65 4.24
C LEU A 40 -5.05 5.61 3.04
N ALA A 41 -3.91 5.76 2.38
CA ALA A 41 -3.75 6.67 1.24
C ALA A 41 -4.71 6.30 0.10
N GLU A 42 -4.81 5.02 -0.23
CA GLU A 42 -5.68 4.48 -1.26
C GLU A 42 -7.17 4.64 -0.93
N ARG A 43 -7.60 4.37 0.31
CA ARG A 43 -9.00 4.63 0.70
C ARG A 43 -9.35 6.12 0.58
N THR A 44 -8.42 7.00 0.94
CA THR A 44 -8.60 8.45 0.79
C THR A 44 -8.72 8.83 -0.68
N ASN A 45 -7.85 8.31 -1.53
CA ASN A 45 -7.82 8.62 -2.96
C ASN A 45 -9.01 8.02 -3.74
N TRP A 46 -9.25 6.72 -3.60
CA TRP A 46 -10.24 6.00 -4.41
C TRP A 46 -11.68 6.14 -3.91
N LEU A 47 -11.87 6.21 -2.59
CA LEU A 47 -13.20 6.22 -1.98
C LEU A 47 -13.60 7.60 -1.43
N GLY A 48 -12.71 8.60 -1.52
CA GLY A 48 -12.92 9.91 -0.89
C GLY A 48 -13.05 9.81 0.63
N ALA A 49 -12.48 8.76 1.25
CA ALA A 49 -12.57 8.56 2.68
C ALA A 49 -11.88 9.71 3.43
N SER A 50 -12.48 10.16 4.53
CA SER A 50 -11.83 11.18 5.37
C SER A 50 -10.63 10.57 6.08
N ILE A 51 -9.45 11.20 5.97
CA ILE A 51 -8.25 10.82 6.73
C ILE A 51 -8.55 10.75 8.23
N LYS A 52 -9.28 11.73 8.80
CA LYS A 52 -9.63 11.72 10.22
C LYS A 52 -10.61 10.60 10.59
N GLY A 53 -11.35 10.07 9.61
CA GLY A 53 -12.28 8.96 9.79
C GLY A 53 -11.61 7.58 9.73
N ASP A 54 -10.47 7.49 9.05
CA ASP A 54 -9.75 6.25 8.80
C ASP A 54 -9.14 5.65 10.08
N TYR A 55 -9.20 4.33 10.21
CA TYR A 55 -8.72 3.62 11.41
C TYR A 55 -7.20 3.72 11.58
N PHE A 56 -6.43 3.61 10.50
CA PHE A 56 -4.97 3.66 10.59
C PHE A 56 -4.48 5.10 10.80
N ALA A 57 -5.07 6.08 10.12
CA ALA A 57 -4.76 7.48 10.39
C ALA A 57 -5.06 7.89 11.83
N LYS A 58 -6.15 7.40 12.45
CA LYS A 58 -6.41 7.63 13.87
C LYS A 58 -5.28 7.13 14.76
N ALA A 59 -4.70 5.98 14.44
CA ALA A 59 -3.55 5.46 15.17
C ALA A 59 -2.31 6.36 14.98
N MET A 60 -2.03 6.80 13.75
CA MET A 60 -0.90 7.72 13.50
C MET A 60 -1.06 9.08 14.18
N LEU A 61 -2.27 9.64 14.16
CA LEU A 61 -2.60 10.88 14.87
C LEU A 61 -2.40 10.70 16.39
N ALA A 62 -2.81 9.56 16.95
CA ALA A 62 -2.60 9.24 18.36
C ALA A 62 -1.11 9.05 18.70
N SER A 63 -0.28 8.62 17.74
CA SER A 63 1.19 8.58 17.85
C SER A 63 1.86 9.95 17.69
N GLY A 64 1.08 11.02 17.46
CA GLY A 64 1.58 12.39 17.39
C GLY A 64 1.93 12.88 15.99
N VAL A 65 1.62 12.13 14.93
CA VAL A 65 1.83 12.59 13.55
C VAL A 65 0.78 13.67 13.22
N PRO A 66 1.18 14.88 12.79
CA PRO A 66 0.22 15.93 12.41
C PRO A 66 -0.61 15.53 11.19
N VAL A 67 -1.86 16.02 11.10
CA VAL A 67 -2.75 15.68 9.98
C VAL A 67 -2.22 16.19 8.64
N GLU A 68 -1.56 17.34 8.64
CA GLU A 68 -0.96 17.95 7.46
C GLU A 68 0.20 17.09 6.93
N MET A 69 0.97 16.48 7.83
CA MET A 69 2.04 15.55 7.48
C MET A 69 1.48 14.24 6.94
N LEU A 70 0.44 13.69 7.56
CA LEU A 70 -0.26 12.50 7.05
C LEU A 70 -0.81 12.71 5.64
N GLN A 71 -1.39 13.89 5.39
CA GLN A 71 -1.88 14.28 4.06
C GLN A 71 -0.74 14.31 3.04
N ALA A 72 0.35 14.99 3.34
CA ALA A 72 1.50 15.09 2.45
C ALA A 72 2.16 13.72 2.18
N TRP A 73 2.15 12.83 3.16
CA TRP A 73 2.70 11.48 3.04
C TRP A 73 1.86 10.55 2.17
N CYS A 74 0.56 10.84 1.96
CA CYS A 74 -0.28 10.04 1.07
C CYS A 74 0.10 10.18 -0.42
N ASP A 75 0.90 11.20 -0.79
CA ASP A 75 1.43 11.39 -2.14
C ASP A 75 2.76 10.63 -2.40
N ASP A 76 3.10 9.70 -1.50
CA ASP A 76 4.35 8.92 -1.52
C ASP A 76 5.63 9.76 -1.73
N PRO A 77 5.92 10.72 -0.84
CA PRO A 77 7.09 11.58 -0.99
C PRO A 77 8.39 10.78 -0.75
N PRO A 78 9.49 11.16 -1.42
CA PRO A 78 10.79 10.60 -1.10
C PRO A 78 11.25 11.06 0.29
N VAL A 79 11.60 10.11 1.16
CA VAL A 79 12.08 10.35 2.53
C VAL A 79 13.53 9.91 2.68
N SER A 80 14.25 10.56 3.60
CA SER A 80 15.59 10.17 4.02
C SER A 80 15.51 9.35 5.30
N PHE A 81 15.81 8.06 5.23
CA PHE A 81 15.76 7.13 6.37
C PHE A 81 17.01 6.25 6.38
N GLU A 82 17.68 6.15 7.53
CA GLU A 82 18.92 5.36 7.71
C GLU A 82 19.99 5.61 6.62
N GLY A 83 20.14 6.87 6.20
CA GLY A 83 21.13 7.27 5.19
C GLY A 83 20.74 6.95 3.75
N LYS A 84 19.52 6.47 3.49
CA LYS A 84 18.98 6.21 2.15
C LYS A 84 17.83 7.16 1.84
N LYS A 85 17.75 7.59 0.58
CA LYS A 85 16.58 8.30 0.04
C LYS A 85 15.73 7.31 -0.74
N GLN A 86 14.47 7.13 -0.34
CA GLN A 86 13.54 6.15 -0.91
C GLN A 86 12.10 6.64 -0.81
N SER A 87 11.16 5.96 -1.49
CA SER A 87 9.72 6.19 -1.35
C SER A 87 9.28 5.89 0.09
N LEU A 88 8.27 6.62 0.57
CA LEU A 88 7.70 6.36 1.89
C LEU A 88 6.88 5.06 1.86
N PHE A 89 6.20 4.77 0.75
CA PHE A 89 5.48 3.52 0.55
C PHE A 89 6.47 2.35 0.57
N ASP A 90 7.53 2.39 -0.24
CA ASP A 90 8.61 1.39 -0.25
C ASP A 90 9.19 1.14 1.16
N LEU A 91 9.31 2.19 1.98
CA LEU A 91 9.84 2.09 3.35
C LEU A 91 8.90 1.33 4.30
N LEU A 92 7.59 1.33 4.00
CA LEU A 92 6.52 0.79 4.84
C LEU A 92 5.89 -0.49 4.28
N GLU A 93 6.22 -0.89 3.04
CA GLU A 93 5.75 -2.14 2.41
C GLU A 93 6.05 -3.37 3.29
N ASP A 94 5.17 -4.37 3.20
CA ASP A 94 5.29 -5.66 3.90
C ASP A 94 5.31 -5.57 5.44
N LEU A 95 4.90 -4.44 6.02
CA LEU A 95 4.75 -4.25 7.46
C LEU A 95 3.30 -4.43 7.92
N ASP A 96 3.09 -5.08 9.07
CA ASP A 96 1.81 -5.03 9.78
C ASP A 96 1.68 -3.69 10.55
N GLY A 97 0.46 -3.35 10.97
CA GLY A 97 0.12 -2.02 11.50
C GLY A 97 0.96 -1.60 12.71
N GLY A 98 1.27 -2.55 13.60
CA GLY A 98 2.12 -2.27 14.75
C GLY A 98 3.56 -1.92 14.39
N ASP A 99 4.10 -2.52 13.33
CA ASP A 99 5.48 -2.27 12.89
C ASP A 99 5.55 -1.04 11.98
N CYS A 100 4.53 -0.84 11.14
CA CYS A 100 4.37 0.37 10.35
C CYS A 100 4.30 1.64 11.22
N LEU A 101 3.65 1.58 12.39
CA LEU A 101 3.57 2.71 13.33
C LEU A 101 4.89 3.02 14.06
N LYS A 102 5.81 2.05 14.15
CA LYS A 102 7.09 2.19 14.86
C LYS A 102 8.23 2.64 13.96
N LYS A 103 8.10 2.41 12.65
CA LYS A 103 9.11 2.69 11.63
C LYS A 103 9.34 4.20 11.50
#